data_AF-A0A3D3TFB9-F1
#
_entry.id   AF-A0A3D3TFB9-F1
#
_cell.length_a   1.000
_cell.length_b   1.000
_cell.length_c   1.000
_cell.angle_alpha   90.00
_cell.angle_beta   90.00
_cell.angle_gamma   90.00
#
_symmetry.space_group_name_H-M   'P 1'
#
loop_
_entity.id
_entity.type
_entity.pdbx_description
1 polymer ?
#
loop_
_entity_poly.entity_id
_entity_poly.type
_entity_poly.pdbx_seq_one_letter_code
_entity_poly.pdbx_strand_id
1 'polypeptide(L)'
;MKILLLGEYSNLHWTLAEGLRSLGHEVTVASDGDGFKNNRRDIDLTRKSSGIIDTFKAVSNIYSHLDNLKGYDVVQLINPCFTTLN
;
A
#
# COMPACT_ATOMS: atom_id res chain seq x y z
N MET A 1 14.39 8.37 -8.45
CA MET A 1 13.45 8.91 -7.44
C MET A 1 12.85 7.74 -6.69
N LYS A 2 12.65 7.91 -5.38
CA LYS A 2 11.88 7.01 -4.53
C LYS A 2 10.42 7.44 -4.55
N ILE A 3 9.53 6.55 -4.99
CA ILE A 3 8.10 6.80 -5.14
C ILE A 3 7.31 5.82 -4.29
N LEU A 4 6.41 6.33 -3.46
CA LEU A 4 5.43 5.52 -2.73
C LEU A 4 4.06 5.65 -3.38
N LEU A 5 3.50 4.51 -3.80
CA LEU A 5 2.13 4.40 -4.28
C LEU A 5 1.28 3.75 -3.19
N LEU A 6 0.41 4.53 -2.55
CA LEU A 6 -0.35 4.11 -1.37
C LEU A 6 -1.82 3.86 -1.69
N GLY A 7 -2.29 2.67 -1.35
CA GLY A 7 -3.61 2.13 -1.67
C GLY A 7 -3.61 1.37 -2.99
N GLU A 8 -4.77 0.80 -3.35
CA GLU A 8 -4.94 0.05 -4.58
C GLU A 8 -6.38 0.22 -5.10
N TYR A 9 -6.52 0.25 -6.42
CA TYR A 9 -7.79 0.18 -7.11
C TYR A 9 -7.57 -0.40 -8.51
N SER A 10 -8.14 -1.57 -8.78
CA SER A 10 -8.09 -2.20 -10.12
C SER A 10 -6.67 -2.43 -10.68
N ASN A 11 -5.69 -2.72 -9.81
CA ASN A 11 -4.29 -2.98 -10.13
C ASN A 11 -3.52 -1.77 -10.71
N LEU A 12 -4.08 -0.56 -10.58
CA LEU A 12 -3.51 0.65 -11.17
C LEU A 12 -2.13 0.97 -10.59
N HIS A 13 -1.96 0.87 -9.27
CA HIS A 13 -0.67 1.18 -8.64
C HIS A 13 0.39 0.14 -8.97
N TRP A 14 0.04 -1.13 -9.07
CA TRP A 14 1.00 -2.15 -9.50
C TRP A 14 1.49 -1.91 -10.94
N THR A 15 0.57 -1.67 -11.88
CA THR A 15 0.91 -1.40 -13.28
C THR A 15 1.72 -0.10 -13.44
N LEU A 16 1.36 0.95 -12.70
CA LEU A 16 2.13 2.19 -12.68
C LEU A 16 3.54 1.96 -12.11
N ALA A 17 3.67 1.15 -11.06
CA ALA A 17 4.96 0.80 -10.49
C ALA A 17 5.86 0.07 -11.50
N GLU A 18 5.31 -0.87 -12.28
CA GLU A 18 6.08 -1.57 -13.33
C GLU A 18 6.63 -0.59 -14.38
N GLY A 19 5.79 0.35 -14.85
CA GLY A 19 6.21 1.40 -15.78
C GLY A 19 7.31 2.29 -15.19
N LEU A 20 7.11 2.82 -13.99
CA LEU A 20 8.08 3.68 -13.32
C LEU A 20 9.40 2.96 -13.00
N ARG A 21 9.35 1.68 -12.58
CA ARG A 21 10.55 0.85 -12.37
C ARG A 21 11.31 0.65 -13.67
N SER A 22 10.62 0.42 -14.80
CA SER A 22 11.27 0.31 -16.12
C SER A 22 11.99 1.60 -16.56
N LEU A 23 11.57 2.75 -16.03
CA LEU A 23 12.20 4.06 -16.26
C LEU A 23 13.33 4.37 -15.26
N GLY A 24 13.69 3.43 -14.37
CA GLY A 24 14.79 3.58 -13.41
C GLY A 24 14.40 4.25 -12.09
N HIS A 25 13.10 4.34 -11.77
CA HIS A 25 12.65 4.80 -10.46
C HIS A 25 12.59 3.64 -9.45
N GLU A 26 12.81 3.95 -8.17
CA GLU A 26 12.54 3.03 -7.07
C GLU A 26 11.10 3.24 -6.63
N VAL A 27 10.27 2.21 -6.71
CA VAL A 27 8.83 2.33 -6.45
C VAL A 27 8.39 1.27 -5.46
N THR A 28 7.68 1.69 -4.42
CA THR A 28 7.04 0.83 -3.42
C THR A 28 5.53 0.96 -3.54
N VAL A 29 4.83 -0.16 -3.66
CA VAL A 29 3.37 -0.24 -3.59
C VAL A 29 2.98 -0.74 -2.21
N ALA A 30 2.24 0.08 -1.46
CA ALA A 30 1.72 -0.26 -0.14
C ALA A 30 0.19 -0.20 -0.18
N SER A 31 -0.50 -1.32 0.04
CA SER A 31 -1.97 -1.37 -0.10
C SER A 31 -2.59 -2.54 0.66
N ASP A 32 -3.92 -2.61 0.66
CA ASP A 32 -4.69 -3.76 1.14
C ASP A 32 -5.10 -4.75 0.02
N GLY A 33 -4.58 -4.55 -1.19
CA GLY A 33 -4.86 -5.40 -2.35
C GLY A 33 -6.27 -5.29 -2.94
N ASP A 34 -7.09 -4.29 -2.56
CA ASP A 34 -8.47 -4.11 -3.06
C ASP A 34 -9.37 -5.34 -2.72
N GLY A 35 -9.20 -5.83 -1.48
CA GLY A 35 -10.02 -6.89 -0.90
C GLY A 35 -9.93 -8.22 -1.63
N PHE A 36 -11.03 -8.65 -2.25
CA PHE A 36 -11.10 -9.96 -2.93
C PHE A 36 -10.14 -10.08 -4.12
N LYS A 37 -9.76 -8.96 -4.74
CA LYS A 37 -8.85 -8.97 -5.91
C LYS A 37 -7.44 -9.35 -5.50
N ASN A 38 -7.05 -9.05 -4.26
CA ASN A 38 -5.75 -9.35 -3.68
C ASN A 38 -4.59 -8.98 -4.62
N ASN A 39 -4.66 -7.78 -5.19
CA ASN A 39 -3.66 -7.27 -6.13
C ASN A 39 -2.27 -7.25 -5.50
N ARG A 40 -1.25 -7.38 -6.36
CA ARG A 40 0.14 -7.47 -5.93
C ARG A 40 0.60 -6.15 -5.30
N ARG A 41 1.43 -6.27 -4.25
CA ARG A 41 1.93 -5.17 -3.44
C ARG A 41 3.24 -5.55 -2.78
N ASP A 42 4.05 -4.56 -2.43
CA ASP A 42 5.33 -4.75 -1.73
C ASP A 42 5.13 -4.72 -0.21
N ILE A 43 4.29 -3.80 0.27
CA ILE A 43 3.89 -3.70 1.68
C ILE A 43 2.39 -4.02 1.78
N ASP A 44 2.08 -5.05 2.55
CA ASP A 44 0.70 -5.45 2.79
C ASP A 44 0.12 -4.71 4.01
N LEU A 45 -0.93 -3.93 3.77
CA LEU A 45 -1.69 -3.16 4.76
C LEU A 45 -3.09 -3.75 5.01
N THR A 46 -3.33 -4.99 4.58
CA THR A 46 -4.64 -5.64 4.69
C THR A 46 -5.10 -5.79 6.14
N ARG A 47 -6.36 -5.43 6.41
CA ARG A 47 -7.09 -5.85 7.61
C ARG A 47 -8.05 -6.99 7.26
N LYS A 48 -7.92 -8.12 7.95
CA LYS A 48 -8.68 -9.35 7.63
C LYS A 48 -10.17 -9.27 7.95
N SER A 49 -10.57 -8.54 8.99
CA SER A 49 -11.97 -8.43 9.40
C SER A 49 -12.22 -7.15 10.22
N SER A 50 -13.50 -6.86 10.46
CA SER A 50 -13.91 -5.80 11.39
C SER A 50 -13.79 -6.14 12.88
N GLY A 51 -13.26 -7.31 13.21
CA GLY A 51 -13.03 -7.72 14.60
C GLY A 51 -11.95 -6.88 15.29
N ILE A 52 -12.09 -6.73 16.61
CA ILE A 52 -11.14 -5.98 17.45
C ILE A 52 -9.72 -6.55 17.31
N ILE A 53 -9.59 -7.88 17.36
CA ILE A 53 -8.28 -8.57 17.26
C ILE A 53 -7.61 -8.27 15.92
N ASP A 54 -8.33 -8.37 14.81
CA ASP A 54 -7.77 -8.13 13.48
C ASP A 54 -7.47 -6.65 13.25
N THR A 55 -8.24 -5.75 13.88
CA THR A 55 -7.96 -4.32 13.88
C THR A 55 -6.66 -4.00 14.62
N PHE A 56 -6.46 -4.56 15.82
CA PHE A 56 -5.19 -4.39 16.54
C PHE A 56 -3.99 -4.95 15.76
N LYS A 57 -4.15 -6.12 15.13
CA LYS A 57 -3.11 -6.70 14.26
C LYS A 57 -2.78 -5.79 13.08
N ALA A 58 -3.80 -5.24 12.41
CA ALA A 58 -3.61 -4.33 11.29
C ALA A 58 -2.88 -3.03 11.73
N VAL A 59 -3.28 -2.44 12.85
CA VAL A 59 -2.60 -1.26 13.42
C VAL A 59 -1.15 -1.58 13.78
N SER A 60 -0.89 -2.72 14.43
CA SER A 60 0.47 -3.16 14.75
C SER A 60 1.31 -3.40 13.50
N ASN A 61 0.70 -3.95 12.44
CA ASN A 61 1.37 -4.18 11.16
C ASN A 61 1.71 -2.87 10.45
N ILE A 62 0.82 -1.87 10.49
CA ILE A 62 1.13 -0.53 9.97
C ILE A 62 2.28 0.07 10.78
N TYR A 63 2.23 -0.03 12.11
CA TYR A 63 3.26 0.50 12.99
C TYR A 63 4.66 -0.08 12.68
N SER A 64 4.75 -1.39 12.43
CA SER A 64 6.02 -2.04 12.08
C SER A 64 6.57 -1.62 10.71
N HIS A 65 5.75 -1.05 9.83
CA HIS A 65 6.17 -0.58 8.51
C HIS A 65 6.39 0.94 8.45
N LEU A 66 6.18 1.70 9.54
CA LEU A 66 6.30 3.16 9.52
C LEU A 66 7.66 3.66 9.02
N ASP A 67 8.75 2.95 9.33
CA ASP A 67 10.08 3.32 8.85
C ASP A 67 10.27 3.07 7.35
N ASN A 68 9.56 2.08 6.79
CA ASN A 68 9.53 1.79 5.35
C ASN A 68 8.64 2.75 4.56
N LEU A 69 7.84 3.57 5.24
CA LEU A 69 6.90 4.53 4.65
C LEU A 69 7.44 5.98 4.66
N LYS A 70 8.73 6.17 4.94
CA LYS A 70 9.42 7.48 5.02
C LYS A 70 10.48 7.62 3.92
N GLY A 71 10.88 8.87 3.66
CA GLY A 71 12.03 9.18 2.80
C GLY A 71 11.76 9.00 1.30
N TYR A 72 10.50 9.14 0.88
CA TYR A 72 10.12 9.15 -0.53
C TYR A 72 10.14 10.57 -1.09
N ASP A 73 10.58 10.72 -2.33
CA ASP A 73 10.55 11.98 -3.06
C ASP A 73 9.12 12.36 -3.44
N VAL A 74 8.30 11.35 -3.77
CA VAL A 74 6.91 11.51 -4.18
C VAL A 74 6.05 10.44 -3.51
N VAL A 75 4.89 10.85 -2.99
CA VAL A 75 3.86 9.95 -2.49
C VAL A 75 2.57 10.20 -3.26
N GLN A 76 1.99 9.16 -3.84
CA GLN A 76 0.70 9.20 -4.50
C GLN A 76 -0.31 8.37 -3.71
N LEU A 77 -1.41 9.00 -3.31
CA LEU A 77 -2.56 8.34 -2.70
C LEU A 77 -3.58 8.03 -3.80
N ILE A 78 -4.09 6.79 -3.84
CA ILE A 78 -5.11 6.43 -4.85
C ILE A 78 -6.45 7.12 -4.58
N ASN A 79 -6.83 7.20 -3.30
CA ASN A 79 -8.09 7.76 -2.81
C ASN A 79 -7.95 8.08 -1.30
N PRO A 80 -8.95 8.71 -0.66
CA PRO A 80 -8.93 8.93 0.79
C PRO A 80 -9.00 7.67 1.65
N CYS A 81 -9.47 6.55 1.09
CA CYS A 81 -9.69 5.27 1.77
C CYS A 81 -8.70 4.21 1.24
N PHE A 82 -7.41 4.42 1.51
CA PHE A 82 -6.32 3.59 0.99
C PHE A 82 -5.95 2.40 1.90
N THR A 83 -6.70 2.23 3.01
CA THR A 83 -6.65 1.04 3.87
C THR A 83 -8.07 0.59 4.19
N THR A 84 -8.21 -0.59 4.78
CA THR A 84 -9.49 -1.12 5.29
C THR A 84 -9.80 -0.70 6.74
N LEU A 85 -9.13 0.34 7.25
CA LEU A 85 -9.36 0.95 8.57
C LEU A 85 -10.38 2.10 8.50
N ASN A 86 -11.52 1.82 7.85
CA ASN A 86 -12.63 2.75 7.64
C ASN A 86 -13.74 2.51 8.66
#